data_AF-A0A1E8BV09-F1
#
_entry.id   AF-A0A1E8BV09-F1
#
_cell.length_a   1.000
_cell.length_b   1.000
_cell.length_c   1.000
_cell.angle_alpha   90.00
_cell.angle_beta   90.00
_cell.angle_gamma   90.00
#
_symmetry.space_group_name_H-M   'P 1'
#
loop_
_entity.id
_entity.type
_entity.pdbx_description
1 polymer ?
#
loop_
_entity_poly.entity_id
_entity_poly.type
_entity_poly.pdbx_seq_one_letter_code
_entity_poly.pdbx_strand_id
1 'polypeptide(L)'
;MDLSGIYNLIETEFKVIKREKDIICVAPLGGEDYPETIVKLTFNKVNNHYEIFEVVRGKEYKVDTFSDKYKSALALYIFSKSKLEVRKYDTNVQNEIRSTTSLNNIQKIFKTFSDEQYYSFFELKPDRIILEKSTNDRYNVLFLGKSDSKIYIDKSRELNSAAVVLYNFSFKLSQFYNLINMIEVKTDSDFIETLKELYLLG
;
A
#
# COMPACT_ATOMS: atom_id res chain seq x y z
N MET A 1 7.95 8.93 15.75
CA MET A 1 8.69 10.04 15.08
C MET A 1 7.86 11.32 14.99
N ASP A 2 8.50 12.50 14.98
CA ASP A 2 7.84 13.81 14.82
C ASP A 2 7.74 14.27 13.35
N LEU A 3 7.14 15.44 13.11
CA LEU A 3 6.93 15.99 11.77
C LEU A 3 8.25 16.25 11.01
N SER A 4 9.28 16.75 11.70
CA SER A 4 10.59 16.97 11.10
C SER A 4 11.23 15.66 10.65
N GLY A 5 11.14 14.60 11.47
CA GLY A 5 11.65 13.28 11.12
C GLY A 5 10.99 12.72 9.86
N ILE A 6 9.67 12.91 9.69
CA ILE A 6 8.96 12.46 8.48
C ILE A 6 9.44 13.21 7.23
N TYR A 7 9.59 14.54 7.31
CA TYR A 7 10.14 15.30 6.18
C TYR A 7 11.58 14.87 5.85
N ASN A 8 12.39 14.58 6.86
CA ASN A 8 13.74 14.07 6.65
C ASN A 8 13.73 12.70 5.92
N LEU A 9 12.81 11.79 6.28
CA LEU A 9 12.63 10.53 5.55
C LEU A 9 12.23 10.77 4.10
N ILE A 10 11.28 11.69 3.86
CA ILE A 10 10.86 12.04 2.50
C ILE A 10 12.03 12.54 1.67
N GLU A 11 12.86 13.43 2.23
CA GLU A 11 14.01 14.03 1.55
C GLU A 11 15.16 13.03 1.35
N THR A 12 15.25 12.00 2.18
CA THR A 12 16.28 10.97 2.08
C THR A 12 15.91 9.87 1.09
N GLU A 13 14.63 9.48 1.05
CA GLU A 13 14.17 8.33 0.28
C GLU A 13 13.57 8.69 -1.08
N PHE A 14 13.25 9.96 -1.31
CA PHE A 14 12.64 10.42 -2.57
C PHE A 14 13.32 11.69 -3.11
N LYS A 15 13.22 11.90 -4.43
CA LYS A 15 13.63 13.15 -5.07
C LYS A 15 12.53 14.20 -4.85
N VAL A 16 12.77 15.20 -4.00
CA VAL A 16 11.86 16.35 -3.84
C VAL A 16 12.04 17.29 -5.03
N ILE A 17 11.12 17.24 -5.99
CA ILE A 17 11.20 18.05 -7.23
C ILE A 17 10.61 19.44 -7.08
N LYS A 18 9.73 19.64 -6.07
CA LYS A 18 9.13 20.93 -5.78
C LYS A 18 8.83 21.03 -4.28
N ARG A 19 9.24 22.14 -3.66
CA ARG A 19 8.86 22.48 -2.27
C ARG A 19 8.63 23.98 -2.15
N GLU A 20 7.37 24.34 -1.93
CA GLU A 20 6.92 25.70 -1.66
C GLU A 20 6.15 25.70 -0.33
N LYS A 21 5.73 26.88 0.15
CA LYS A 21 5.02 27.03 1.44
C LYS A 21 3.84 26.07 1.59
N ASP A 22 3.10 25.84 0.49
CA ASP A 22 1.85 25.10 0.50
C ASP A 22 1.90 23.82 -0.36
N ILE A 23 3.04 23.49 -0.98
CA ILE A 23 3.14 22.38 -1.94
C ILE A 23 4.43 21.62 -1.72
N ILE A 24 4.35 20.30 -1.74
CA ILE A 24 5.51 19.41 -1.87
C ILE A 24 5.20 18.35 -2.94
N CYS A 25 6.15 18.14 -3.86
CA CYS A 25 6.08 17.10 -4.89
C CYS A 25 7.32 16.20 -4.77
N VAL A 26 7.09 14.89 -4.83
CA VAL A 26 8.12 13.87 -4.70
C VAL A 26 8.08 12.89 -5.86
N ALA A 27 9.26 12.45 -6.27
CA ALA A 27 9.50 11.54 -7.38
C ALA A 27 10.43 10.38 -6.92
N PRO A 28 10.51 9.28 -7.68
CA PRO A 28 11.43 8.20 -7.37
C PRO A 28 12.88 8.70 -7.26
N LEU A 29 13.62 8.20 -6.27
CA LEU A 29 15.04 8.52 -6.11
C LEU A 29 15.85 7.90 -7.26
N GLY A 30 16.70 8.71 -7.92
CA GLY A 30 17.48 8.26 -9.08
C GLY A 30 16.65 8.08 -10.37
N GLY A 31 15.39 8.53 -10.39
CA GLY A 31 14.55 8.54 -11.59
C GLY A 31 14.92 9.65 -12.59
N GLU A 32 14.27 9.60 -13.75
CA GLU A 32 14.42 10.60 -14.82
C GLU A 32 14.09 12.03 -14.33
N ASP A 33 14.53 13.03 -15.09
CA ASP A 33 14.17 14.43 -14.81
C ASP A 33 12.68 14.72 -15.03
N TYR A 34 12.02 13.90 -15.84
CA TYR A 34 10.58 13.94 -16.12
C TYR A 34 9.92 12.62 -15.73
N PRO A 35 9.81 12.32 -14.43
CA PRO A 35 9.20 11.09 -13.96
C PRO A 35 7.76 10.96 -14.46
N GLU A 36 7.40 9.76 -14.92
CA GLU A 36 6.04 9.47 -15.38
C GLU A 36 5.00 9.68 -14.27
N THR A 37 5.36 9.29 -13.04
CA THR A 37 4.52 9.40 -11.85
C THR A 37 5.23 10.17 -10.75
N ILE A 38 4.53 11.12 -10.15
CA ILE A 38 4.94 11.83 -8.94
C ILE A 38 3.80 11.81 -7.93
N VAL A 39 4.14 12.01 -6.65
CA VAL A 39 3.15 12.25 -5.59
C VAL A 39 3.23 13.70 -5.15
N LYS A 40 2.08 14.35 -5.02
CA LYS A 40 1.95 15.75 -4.63
C LYS A 40 1.10 15.87 -3.37
N LEU A 41 1.54 16.69 -2.44
CA LEU A 41 0.73 17.16 -1.31
C LEU A 41 0.59 18.68 -1.44
N THR A 42 -0.65 19.16 -1.36
CA THR A 42 -0.95 20.61 -1.39
C THR A 42 -1.81 21.01 -0.21
N PHE A 43 -1.56 22.19 0.35
CA PHE A 43 -2.40 22.79 1.37
C PHE A 43 -3.40 23.76 0.72
N ASN A 44 -4.67 23.40 0.78
CA ASN A 44 -5.78 24.22 0.33
C ASN A 44 -6.16 25.20 1.45
N LYS A 45 -5.74 26.46 1.30
CA LYS A 45 -6.01 27.54 2.27
C LYS A 45 -7.48 27.89 2.43
N VAL A 46 -8.30 27.71 1.38
CA VAL A 46 -9.72 28.04 1.42
C VAL A 46 -10.45 27.11 2.37
N ASN A 47 -10.15 25.81 2.25
CA ASN A 47 -10.81 24.78 3.05
C ASN A 47 -10.03 24.42 4.32
N ASN A 48 -8.80 24.90 4.49
CA ASN A 48 -7.88 24.55 5.57
C ASN A 48 -7.60 23.03 5.66
N HIS A 49 -7.37 22.40 4.50
CA HIS A 49 -7.06 20.98 4.39
C HIS A 49 -5.85 20.74 3.51
N TYR A 50 -5.15 19.64 3.76
CA TYR A 50 -4.12 19.08 2.91
C TYR A 50 -4.72 18.05 1.97
N GLU A 51 -4.32 18.04 0.71
CA GLU A 51 -4.81 17.15 -0.32
C GLU A 51 -3.64 16.40 -0.95
N ILE A 52 -3.73 15.07 -1.02
CA ILE A 52 -2.74 14.22 -1.70
C ILE A 52 -3.24 13.92 -3.11
N PHE A 53 -2.32 14.01 -4.05
CA PHE A 53 -2.54 13.69 -5.45
C PHE A 53 -1.49 12.70 -5.95
N GLU A 54 -1.95 11.73 -6.73
CA GLU A 54 -1.12 11.03 -7.69
C GLU A 54 -1.10 11.87 -8.96
N VAL A 55 0.08 12.13 -9.52
CA VAL A 55 0.20 12.88 -10.78
C VAL A 55 0.87 12.00 -11.81
N VAL A 56 0.14 11.61 -12.84
CA VAL A 56 0.61 10.74 -13.92
C VAL A 56 0.65 11.54 -15.21
N ARG A 57 1.86 11.70 -15.78
CA ARG A 57 2.09 12.47 -17.02
C ARG A 57 1.43 13.86 -16.96
N GLY A 58 1.54 14.53 -15.81
CA GLY A 58 1.00 15.86 -15.55
C GLY A 58 -0.50 15.94 -15.20
N LYS A 59 -1.23 14.82 -15.20
CA LYS A 59 -2.64 14.79 -14.78
C LYS A 59 -2.74 14.46 -13.30
N GLU A 60 -3.43 15.32 -12.54
CA GLU A 60 -3.60 15.15 -11.09
C GLU A 60 -4.87 14.35 -10.76
N TYR A 61 -4.71 13.33 -9.92
CA TYR A 61 -5.77 12.47 -9.40
C TYR A 61 -5.78 12.60 -7.88
N LYS A 62 -6.86 13.14 -7.33
CA LYS A 62 -6.99 13.31 -5.87
C LYS A 62 -7.12 11.94 -5.22
N VAL A 63 -6.25 11.68 -4.24
CA VAL A 63 -6.18 10.41 -3.51
C VAL A 63 -6.91 10.53 -2.19
N ASP A 64 -6.57 11.53 -1.37
CA ASP A 64 -7.17 11.71 -0.04
C ASP A 64 -7.03 13.16 0.47
N THR A 65 -7.68 13.48 1.59
CA THR A 65 -7.70 14.80 2.25
C THR A 65 -7.49 14.67 3.75
N PHE A 66 -6.69 15.56 4.33
CA PHE A 66 -6.36 15.57 5.76
C PHE A 66 -6.47 16.98 6.34
N SER A 67 -7.03 17.12 7.53
CA SER A 67 -7.05 18.40 8.27
C SER A 67 -5.76 18.63 9.07
N ASP A 68 -5.07 17.55 9.44
CA ASP A 68 -3.86 17.59 10.26
C ASP A 68 -2.58 17.51 9.41
N LYS A 69 -1.60 18.35 9.74
CA LYS A 69 -0.33 18.46 9.01
C LYS A 69 0.57 17.24 9.21
N TYR A 70 0.58 16.66 10.40
CA TYR A 70 1.39 15.48 10.69
C TYR A 70 0.85 14.26 9.96
N LYS A 71 -0.46 14.04 10.01
CA LYS A 71 -1.17 13.00 9.25
C LYS A 71 -0.96 13.18 7.74
N SER A 72 -1.04 14.40 7.22
CA SER A 72 -0.84 14.64 5.79
C SER A 72 0.59 14.36 5.33
N ALA A 73 1.61 14.70 6.14
CA ALA A 73 3.00 14.36 5.87
C ALA A 73 3.26 12.85 5.94
N LEU A 74 2.68 12.13 6.91
CA LEU A 74 2.75 10.67 6.98
C LEU A 74 2.10 10.03 5.76
N ALA A 75 0.90 10.46 5.40
CA ALA A 75 0.18 9.93 4.26
C ALA A 75 0.95 10.18 2.95
N LEU A 76 1.59 11.34 2.79
CA LEU A 76 2.51 11.61 1.67
C LEU A 76 3.65 10.60 1.63
N TYR A 77 4.34 10.38 2.75
CA TYR A 77 5.45 9.43 2.81
C TYR A 77 4.99 8.00 2.49
N ILE A 78 3.95 7.50 3.17
CA ILE A 78 3.42 6.14 3.01
C ILE A 78 2.92 5.90 1.57
N PHE A 79 2.16 6.84 1.00
CA PHE A 79 1.68 6.72 -0.36
C PHE A 79 2.83 6.78 -1.38
N SER A 80 3.85 7.60 -1.14
CA SER A 80 5.06 7.64 -1.97
C SER A 80 5.84 6.33 -1.93
N LYS A 81 5.96 5.71 -0.74
CA LYS A 81 6.54 4.35 -0.62
C LYS A 81 5.73 3.33 -1.40
N SER A 82 4.42 3.51 -1.52
CA SER A 82 3.62 2.65 -2.37
C SER A 82 3.81 2.87 -3.85
N LYS A 83 3.72 4.12 -4.31
CA LYS A 83 3.69 4.44 -5.73
C LYS A 83 5.06 4.45 -6.41
N LEU A 84 6.08 4.91 -5.69
CA LEU A 84 7.35 5.30 -6.29
C LEU A 84 8.45 4.25 -6.09
N GLU A 85 8.29 3.32 -5.14
CA GLU A 85 9.25 2.24 -4.94
C GLU A 85 8.99 1.03 -5.83
N VAL A 86 10.03 0.59 -6.54
CA VAL A 86 9.99 -0.64 -7.31
C VAL A 86 10.06 -1.82 -6.36
N ARG A 87 8.93 -2.52 -6.20
CA ARG A 87 8.87 -3.76 -5.41
C ARG A 87 9.30 -4.95 -6.25
N LYS A 88 10.24 -5.73 -5.71
CA LYS A 88 10.64 -7.03 -6.25
C LYS A 88 10.00 -8.12 -5.42
N TYR A 89 9.04 -8.82 -6.00
CA TYR A 89 8.47 -10.02 -5.42
C TYR A 89 9.35 -11.23 -5.76
N ASP A 90 9.31 -12.26 -4.92
CA ASP A 90 10.03 -13.50 -5.20
C ASP A 90 9.37 -14.24 -6.38
N THR A 91 10.01 -14.14 -7.55
CA THR A 91 9.53 -14.77 -8.79
C THR A 91 9.51 -16.29 -8.69
N ASN A 92 10.39 -16.90 -7.90
CA ASN A 92 10.42 -18.36 -7.73
C ASN A 92 9.17 -18.81 -6.99
N VAL A 93 8.83 -18.16 -5.87
CA VAL A 93 7.61 -18.45 -5.11
C VAL A 93 6.36 -18.24 -5.97
N GLN A 94 6.31 -17.14 -6.75
CA GLN A 94 5.19 -16.92 -7.67
C GLN A 94 5.07 -18.03 -8.72
N ASN A 95 6.19 -18.53 -9.26
CA ASN A 95 6.18 -19.59 -10.25
C ASN A 95 5.75 -20.92 -9.64
N GLU A 96 6.19 -21.23 -8.42
CA GLU A 96 5.72 -22.41 -7.68
C GLU A 96 4.19 -22.36 -7.49
N ILE A 97 3.64 -21.22 -7.06
CA ILE A 97 2.19 -21.02 -6.92
C ILE A 97 1.47 -21.18 -8.27
N ARG A 98 2.03 -20.67 -9.38
CA ARG A 98 1.42 -20.82 -10.71
C ARG A 98 1.41 -22.26 -11.19
N SER A 99 2.45 -23.02 -10.90
CA SER A 99 2.63 -24.40 -11.39
C SER A 99 1.91 -25.49 -10.60
N THR A 100 1.48 -25.19 -9.36
CA THR A 100 0.83 -26.21 -8.52
C THR A 100 -0.61 -26.48 -8.94
N THR A 101 -1.08 -27.71 -8.74
CA THR A 101 -2.40 -28.19 -9.15
C THR A 101 -3.42 -28.24 -8.02
N SER A 102 -3.04 -27.94 -6.77
CA SER A 102 -3.94 -28.05 -5.62
C SER A 102 -3.82 -26.92 -4.61
N LEU A 103 -4.95 -26.58 -4.00
CA LEU A 103 -5.04 -25.64 -2.88
C LEU A 103 -4.13 -26.04 -1.71
N ASN A 104 -4.06 -27.33 -1.37
CA ASN A 104 -3.22 -27.81 -0.28
C ASN A 104 -1.74 -27.51 -0.52
N ASN A 105 -1.27 -27.63 -1.77
CA ASN A 105 0.10 -27.27 -2.11
C ASN A 105 0.32 -25.76 -2.04
N ILE A 106 -0.64 -24.94 -2.49
CA ILE A 106 -0.59 -23.48 -2.32
C ILE A 106 -0.46 -23.13 -0.83
N GLN A 107 -1.28 -23.73 0.03
CA GLN A 107 -1.22 -23.49 1.47
C GLN A 107 0.14 -23.88 2.07
N LYS A 108 0.78 -24.96 1.60
CA LYS A 108 2.13 -25.36 2.03
C LYS A 108 3.20 -24.35 1.59
N ILE A 109 3.12 -23.83 0.36
CA ILE A 109 4.01 -22.77 -0.13
C ILE A 109 3.88 -21.55 0.78
N PHE A 110 2.66 -21.10 1.08
CA PHE A 110 2.43 -19.97 1.97
C PHE A 110 3.01 -20.18 3.36
N LYS A 111 2.84 -21.35 3.97
CA LYS A 111 3.45 -21.67 5.28
C LYS A 111 4.98 -21.65 5.27
N THR A 112 5.60 -21.81 4.10
CA THR A 112 7.06 -21.86 3.95
C THR A 112 7.65 -20.48 3.72
N PHE A 113 6.95 -19.63 2.95
CA PHE A 113 7.48 -18.36 2.45
C PHE A 113 6.79 -17.11 2.98
N SER A 114 5.69 -17.26 3.71
CA SER A 114 4.89 -16.16 4.26
C SER A 114 4.58 -16.37 5.73
N ASP A 115 4.48 -15.28 6.48
CA ASP A 115 4.02 -15.32 7.85
C ASP A 115 2.48 -15.41 7.90
N GLU A 116 1.95 -16.39 8.63
CA GLU A 116 0.52 -16.64 8.81
C GLU A 116 -0.23 -15.45 9.41
N GLN A 117 0.47 -14.48 10.01
CA GLN A 117 -0.15 -13.26 10.53
C GLN A 117 -0.64 -12.30 9.44
N TYR A 118 -0.16 -12.41 8.19
CA TYR A 118 -0.49 -11.45 7.11
C TYR A 118 -1.43 -12.00 6.03
N TYR A 119 -1.81 -13.27 6.12
CA TYR A 119 -2.72 -13.89 5.14
C TYR A 119 -3.78 -14.77 5.79
N SER A 120 -4.87 -14.96 5.07
CA SER A 120 -5.96 -15.85 5.46
C SER A 120 -6.58 -16.53 4.25
N PHE A 121 -6.83 -17.83 4.37
CA PHE A 121 -7.61 -18.58 3.38
C PHE A 121 -9.04 -18.71 3.90
N PHE A 122 -9.99 -18.10 3.20
CA PHE A 122 -11.45 -18.22 3.39
C PHE A 122 -12.01 -17.67 4.70
N GLU A 123 -11.18 -17.36 5.68
CA GLU A 123 -11.58 -16.76 6.95
C GLU A 123 -11.38 -15.24 6.91
N LEU A 124 -12.44 -14.49 7.22
CA LEU A 124 -12.38 -13.04 7.37
C LEU A 124 -11.71 -12.71 8.69
N LYS A 125 -10.45 -12.27 8.63
CA LYS A 125 -9.65 -11.89 9.78
C LYS A 125 -9.06 -10.50 9.53
N PRO A 126 -9.10 -9.59 10.53
CA PRO A 126 -8.47 -8.28 10.40
C PRO A 126 -6.95 -8.43 10.21
N ASP A 127 -6.34 -7.37 9.68
CA ASP A 127 -4.88 -7.26 9.50
C ASP A 127 -4.26 -8.36 8.63
N ARG A 128 -5.06 -8.89 7.69
CA ARG A 128 -4.65 -9.94 6.76
C ARG A 128 -5.18 -9.68 5.36
N ILE A 129 -4.44 -10.17 4.38
CA ILE A 129 -4.96 -10.35 3.02
C ILE A 129 -5.69 -11.68 2.96
N ILE A 130 -6.91 -11.64 2.44
CA ILE A 130 -7.86 -12.75 2.50
C ILE A 130 -8.13 -13.24 1.09
N LEU A 131 -8.02 -14.56 0.92
CA LEU A 131 -8.55 -15.27 -0.24
C LEU A 131 -9.97 -15.70 0.05
N GLU A 132 -10.94 -15.12 -0.65
CA GLU A 132 -12.36 -15.42 -0.49
C GLU A 132 -12.85 -16.27 -1.67
N LYS A 133 -13.65 -17.31 -1.39
CA LYS A 133 -14.35 -18.06 -2.45
C LYS A 133 -15.49 -17.23 -3.02
N SER A 134 -15.55 -17.15 -4.34
CA SER A 134 -16.65 -16.57 -5.11
C SER A 134 -17.43 -17.68 -5.83
N THR A 135 -18.37 -17.30 -6.69
CA THR A 135 -19.11 -18.23 -7.56
C THR A 135 -18.22 -18.78 -8.68
N ASN A 136 -18.65 -19.89 -9.30
CA ASN A 136 -18.02 -20.49 -10.48
C ASN A 136 -16.53 -20.84 -10.32
N ASP A 137 -16.15 -21.38 -9.15
CA ASP A 137 -14.76 -21.72 -8.80
C ASP A 137 -13.76 -20.55 -8.96
N ARG A 138 -14.26 -19.33 -8.77
CA ARG A 138 -13.45 -18.12 -8.75
C ARG A 138 -13.18 -17.65 -7.33
N TYR A 139 -12.16 -16.82 -7.20
CA TYR A 139 -11.67 -16.32 -5.93
C TYR A 139 -11.49 -14.80 -5.99
N ASN A 140 -11.79 -14.15 -4.87
CA ASN A 140 -11.51 -12.73 -4.65
C ASN A 140 -10.31 -12.61 -3.71
N VAL A 141 -9.57 -11.50 -3.84
CA VAL A 141 -8.53 -11.11 -2.89
C VAL A 141 -8.93 -9.79 -2.28
N LEU A 142 -9.00 -9.73 -0.95
CA LEU A 142 -9.49 -8.57 -0.22
C LEU A 142 -8.77 -8.40 1.12
N PHE A 143 -8.98 -7.28 1.79
CA PHE A 143 -8.68 -7.11 3.20
C PHE A 143 -9.86 -6.43 3.90
N LEU A 144 -9.87 -6.46 5.23
CA LEU A 144 -10.84 -5.72 6.03
C LEU A 144 -10.28 -4.32 6.30
N GLY A 145 -11.00 -3.30 5.83
CA GLY A 145 -10.74 -1.91 6.14
C GLY A 145 -11.52 -1.47 7.38
N LYS A 146 -11.76 -0.16 7.49
CA LYS A 146 -12.49 0.43 8.64
C LYS A 146 -13.85 -0.24 8.84
N SER A 147 -14.18 -0.49 10.11
CA SER A 147 -15.43 -1.13 10.53
C SER A 147 -15.69 -2.48 9.84
N ASP A 148 -14.62 -3.25 9.60
CA ASP A 148 -14.64 -4.56 8.92
C ASP A 148 -15.22 -4.52 7.49
N SER A 149 -15.18 -3.36 6.84
CA SER A 149 -15.62 -3.24 5.45
C SER A 149 -14.70 -4.03 4.51
N LYS A 150 -15.28 -4.79 3.58
CA LYS A 150 -14.50 -5.55 2.60
C LYS A 150 -13.95 -4.64 1.52
N ILE A 151 -12.63 -4.52 1.46
CA ILE A 151 -11.92 -3.79 0.41
C ILE A 151 -11.29 -4.78 -0.54
N TYR A 152 -11.80 -4.84 -1.76
CA TYR A 152 -11.35 -5.79 -2.77
C TYR A 152 -10.12 -5.27 -3.50
N ILE A 153 -9.05 -6.05 -3.44
CA ILE A 153 -7.84 -5.86 -4.24
C ILE A 153 -8.08 -6.38 -5.66
N ASP A 154 -8.69 -7.57 -5.76
CA ASP A 154 -8.99 -8.20 -7.03
C ASP A 154 -10.18 -9.16 -6.91
N LYS A 155 -10.86 -9.42 -8.02
CA LYS A 155 -12.12 -10.18 -8.05
C LYS A 155 -12.12 -11.22 -9.15
N SER A 156 -12.85 -12.32 -8.90
CA SER A 156 -13.20 -13.31 -9.91
C SER A 156 -11.99 -13.97 -10.62
N ARG A 157 -10.92 -14.26 -9.88
CA ARG A 157 -9.70 -14.90 -10.40
C ARG A 157 -9.74 -16.42 -10.24
N GLU A 158 -8.98 -17.11 -11.10
CA GLU A 158 -8.68 -18.54 -10.87
C GLU A 158 -7.78 -18.69 -9.64
N LEU A 159 -7.84 -19.87 -8.99
CA LEU A 159 -7.16 -20.12 -7.73
C LEU A 159 -5.67 -19.70 -7.74
N ASN A 160 -4.88 -20.18 -8.70
CA ASN A 160 -3.45 -19.91 -8.74
C ASN A 160 -3.16 -18.42 -8.98
N SER A 161 -3.95 -17.78 -9.85
CA SER A 161 -3.84 -16.34 -10.13
C SER A 161 -4.19 -15.51 -8.90
N ALA A 162 -5.28 -15.86 -8.20
CA ALA A 162 -5.68 -15.23 -6.95
C ALA A 162 -4.64 -15.46 -5.83
N ALA A 163 -4.04 -16.65 -5.75
CA ALA A 163 -3.00 -16.97 -4.79
C ALA A 163 -1.71 -16.18 -5.02
N VAL A 164 -1.33 -15.89 -6.27
CA VAL A 164 -0.20 -14.98 -6.56
C VAL A 164 -0.51 -13.57 -6.05
N VAL A 165 -1.73 -13.07 -6.27
CA VAL A 165 -2.14 -11.75 -5.76
C VAL A 165 -2.15 -11.75 -4.23
N LEU A 166 -2.71 -12.78 -3.60
CA LEU A 166 -2.68 -12.99 -2.15
C LEU A 166 -1.25 -12.93 -1.62
N TYR A 167 -0.30 -13.63 -2.24
CA TYR A 167 1.10 -13.67 -1.82
C TYR A 167 1.75 -12.28 -1.90
N ASN A 168 1.62 -11.62 -3.05
CA ASN A 168 2.20 -10.30 -3.27
C ASN A 168 1.67 -9.28 -2.26
N PHE A 169 0.35 -9.28 -2.01
CA PHE A 169 -0.25 -8.35 -1.07
C PHE A 169 0.03 -8.72 0.39
N SER A 170 0.21 -10.01 0.72
CA SER A 170 0.62 -10.42 2.07
C SER A 170 2.03 -9.95 2.39
N PHE A 171 2.93 -10.04 1.41
CA PHE A 171 4.26 -9.45 1.50
C PHE A 171 4.19 -7.91 1.57
N LYS A 172 3.34 -7.28 0.75
CA LYS A 172 3.13 -5.83 0.80
C LYS A 172 2.62 -5.39 2.19
N LEU A 173 1.72 -6.16 2.80
CA LEU A 173 1.20 -5.89 4.13
C LEU A 173 2.26 -6.02 5.23
N SER A 174 3.14 -7.02 5.15
CA SER A 174 4.25 -7.13 6.10
C SER A 174 5.20 -5.93 6.02
N GLN A 175 5.50 -5.47 4.80
CA GLN A 175 6.29 -4.24 4.59
C GLN A 175 5.61 -3.01 5.19
N PHE A 176 4.29 -2.89 5.08
CA PHE A 176 3.54 -1.82 5.71
C PHE A 176 3.73 -1.80 7.23
N TYR A 177 3.50 -2.93 7.91
CA TYR A 177 3.65 -2.96 9.37
C TYR A 177 5.09 -2.74 9.82
N ASN A 178 6.08 -3.28 9.09
CA ASN A 178 7.49 -2.97 9.34
C ASN A 178 7.77 -1.47 9.24
N LEU A 179 7.19 -0.80 8.24
CA LEU A 179 7.33 0.64 8.03
C LEU A 179 6.68 1.46 9.15
N ILE A 180 5.45 1.11 9.53
CA ILE A 180 4.72 1.78 10.64
C ILE A 180 5.49 1.63 11.96
N ASN A 181 6.04 0.44 12.23
CA ASN A 181 6.84 0.17 13.42
C ASN A 181 8.15 0.95 13.40
N MET A 182 8.86 1.00 12.26
CA MET A 182 10.11 1.74 12.11
C MET A 182 9.95 3.25 12.35
N ILE A 183 8.84 3.84 11.88
CA ILE A 183 8.56 5.27 12.05
C ILE A 183 8.05 5.58 13.47
N GLU A 184 7.66 4.55 14.23
CA GLU A 184 6.97 4.69 15.52
C GLU A 184 5.80 5.67 15.39
N VAL A 185 4.87 5.37 14.48
CA VAL A 185 3.73 6.25 14.21
C VAL A 185 2.87 6.40 15.48
N LYS A 186 2.72 7.63 15.97
CA LYS A 186 1.95 7.95 17.18
C LYS A 186 0.57 8.50 16.80
N THR A 187 -0.32 7.63 16.35
CA THR A 187 -1.67 8.01 15.89
C THR A 187 -2.72 6.99 16.32
N ASP A 188 -4.00 7.37 16.20
CA ASP A 188 -5.14 6.48 16.38
C ASP A 188 -5.19 5.35 15.34
N SER A 189 -5.84 4.24 15.71
CA SER A 189 -6.02 3.07 14.85
C SER A 189 -6.70 3.39 13.53
N ASP A 190 -7.67 4.31 13.53
CA ASP A 190 -8.43 4.65 12.32
C ASP A 190 -7.54 5.32 11.28
N PHE A 191 -6.53 6.08 11.70
CA PHE A 191 -5.57 6.64 10.78
C PHE A 191 -4.55 5.60 10.29
N ILE A 192 -4.15 4.63 11.12
CA ILE A 192 -3.33 3.49 10.65
C ILE A 192 -4.07 2.72 9.55
N GLU A 193 -5.38 2.52 9.67
CA GLU A 193 -6.19 1.91 8.61
C GLU A 193 -6.18 2.73 7.32
N THR A 194 -6.29 4.06 7.39
CA THR A 194 -6.13 4.93 6.22
C THR A 194 -4.76 4.77 5.57
N LEU A 195 -3.69 4.74 6.39
CA LEU A 195 -2.33 4.53 5.87
C LEU A 195 -2.18 3.14 5.23
N LYS A 196 -2.82 2.12 5.78
CA LYS A 196 -2.84 0.74 5.23
C LYS A 196 -3.49 0.72 3.86
N GLU A 197 -4.65 1.36 3.72
CA GLU A 197 -5.35 1.48 2.43
C GLU A 197 -4.49 2.21 1.39
N LEU A 198 -3.92 3.36 1.74
CA LEU A 198 -3.01 4.12 0.88
C LEU A 198 -1.79 3.28 0.46
N TYR A 199 -1.22 2.51 1.38
CA TYR A 199 -0.05 1.70 1.09
C TYR A 199 -0.38 0.48 0.24
N LEU A 200 -1.50 -0.19 0.49
CA LEU A 200 -1.86 -1.41 -0.26
C LEU A 200 -2.39 -1.08 -1.65
N LEU A 201 -3.23 -0.06 -1.79
CA LEU A 201 -3.92 0.27 -3.04
C LEU A 201 -3.27 1.38 -3.86
N GLY A 202 -2.25 2.03 -3.31
CA GLY A 202 -1.47 3.03 -4.04
C GLY A 202 -0.45 2.40 -4.99
#